data_AF-A0A7L4QE35-F1
#
_entry.id   AF-A0A7L4QE35-F1
#
_cell.length_a   1.000
_cell.length_b   1.000
_cell.length_c   1.000
_cell.angle_alpha   90.00
_cell.angle_beta   90.00
_cell.angle_gamma   90.00
#
_symmetry.space_group_name_H-M   'P 1'
#
loop_
_entity.id
_entity.type
_entity.pdbx_description
1 polymer ?
#
loop_
_entity_poly.entity_id
_entity_poly.type
_entity_poly.pdbx_seq_one_letter_code
_entity_poly.pdbx_strand_id
1 'polypeptide(L)'
;MIWSSRMASEFSLFALLILAGIFFANIFLVLLSFIPLLFTVVSLNILPPGGHEISRKQKMVEAKVNDMVRLSTNLDVTHGRGLVTVSDPVPDRLFLEKGTNFRVFWKGRRPLQEMLDYTLHCTRGGAYEVGESRIEAFHFSGLLQTEFSRGRSATEIVVKHASDDLRKLRDPRLSIKIPMPASSISRVKALTTDFKEIREYVKGDAFRNINWKATVRSGGLDKNVILVNDFEREGTKRVWIFLDGGRGMASASSIKNAFEYGLQAALSLSRFYLARDCEVGLSIYHQGVTLLPDGGRRQEKLITRRLLGAEIGDDDLPLEREVRRLGGHIAGTSPLFIIITRVRGSGAVDLMDGMRQMRRISGSNSRIVLLNVGGGDEEVVTDNEKLAERIAELRKLPVLRSLRSSGAYLITWNPLEQDFQELVVSRLGRGGGDAN
;
A
#
# COMPACT_ATOMS: atom_id res chain seq x y z
N MET A 1 47.23 -8.30 -1.13
CA MET A 1 47.55 -7.28 -0.13
C MET A 1 47.58 -5.95 -0.86
N ILE A 2 46.48 -5.20 -0.82
CA ILE A 2 46.36 -3.92 -1.53
C ILE A 2 46.84 -2.85 -0.56
N TRP A 3 47.91 -2.15 -0.92
CA TRP A 3 48.60 -1.17 -0.06
C TRP A 3 47.83 0.15 -0.04
N SER A 4 47.65 0.76 1.15
CA SER A 4 47.01 2.08 1.24
C SER A 4 47.96 3.20 0.80
N SER A 5 47.41 4.33 0.35
CA SER A 5 48.19 5.54 0.04
C SER A 5 48.97 6.07 1.24
N ARG A 6 48.46 5.85 2.46
CA ARG A 6 49.16 6.19 3.71
C ARG A 6 50.40 5.35 3.95
N MET A 7 50.37 4.07 3.59
CA MET A 7 51.56 3.24 3.75
C MET A 7 52.68 3.71 2.81
N ALA A 8 52.35 4.10 1.58
CA ALA A 8 53.32 4.70 0.65
C ALA A 8 53.90 6.02 1.19
N SER A 9 53.11 6.87 1.85
CA SER A 9 53.61 8.11 2.45
C SER A 9 54.55 7.87 3.63
N GLU A 10 54.25 6.89 4.50
CA GLU A 10 55.14 6.52 5.61
C GLU A 10 56.48 5.96 5.10
N PHE A 11 56.44 5.09 4.09
CA PHE A 11 57.67 4.59 3.45
C PHE A 11 58.46 5.69 2.74
N SER A 12 57.79 6.64 2.09
CA SER A 12 58.44 7.79 1.44
C SER A 12 59.08 8.73 2.46
N LEU A 13 58.41 8.96 3.61
CA LEU A 13 58.95 9.75 4.72
C LEU A 13 60.20 9.08 5.31
N PHE A 14 60.16 7.76 5.52
CA PHE A 14 61.33 6.98 5.93
C PHE A 14 62.49 7.13 4.93
N ALA A 15 62.23 6.92 3.63
CA ALA A 15 63.23 7.00 2.57
C ALA A 15 63.82 8.42 2.44
N LEU A 16 63.01 9.46 2.59
CA LEU A 16 63.47 10.85 2.52
C LEU A 16 64.34 11.22 3.74
N LEU A 17 63.92 10.83 4.95
CA LEU A 17 64.69 11.11 6.17
C LEU A 17 66.03 10.37 6.21
N ILE A 18 66.07 9.12 5.75
CA ILE A 18 67.32 8.35 5.71
C ILE A 18 68.28 8.90 4.65
N LEU A 19 67.79 9.25 3.46
CA LEU A 19 68.60 9.87 2.40
C LEU A 19 69.13 11.24 2.83
N ALA A 20 68.29 12.09 3.43
CA ALA A 20 68.72 13.38 3.97
C ALA A 20 69.75 13.23 5.08
N GLY A 21 69.57 12.27 6.00
CA GLY A 21 70.52 11.99 7.07
C GLY A 21 71.89 11.56 6.55
N ILE A 22 71.93 10.71 5.52
CA ILE A 22 73.17 10.29 4.87
C ILE A 22 73.82 11.46 4.13
N PHE A 23 73.05 12.24 3.36
CA PHE A 23 73.56 13.37 2.57
C PHE A 23 74.19 14.46 3.43
N PHE A 24 73.57 14.80 4.57
CA PHE A 24 74.08 15.80 5.51
C PHE A 24 75.02 15.23 6.58
N ALA A 25 75.34 13.93 6.53
CA ALA A 25 76.10 13.21 7.56
C ALA A 25 75.56 13.43 8.99
N ASN A 26 74.24 13.55 9.13
CA ASN A 26 73.57 13.88 10.38
C ASN A 26 72.95 12.62 11.02
N ILE A 27 73.58 12.13 12.08
CA ILE A 27 73.14 10.93 12.82
C ILE A 27 71.72 11.06 13.39
N PHE A 28 71.28 12.27 13.76
CA PHE A 28 69.95 12.49 14.34
C PHE A 28 68.84 12.28 13.31
N LEU A 29 69.05 12.67 12.06
CA LEU A 29 68.09 12.43 10.96
C LEU A 29 67.98 10.94 10.63
N VAL A 30 69.11 10.22 10.67
CA VAL A 30 69.11 8.76 10.51
C VAL A 30 68.35 8.09 11.64
N LEU A 31 68.56 8.48 12.89
CA LEU A 31 67.81 7.98 14.05
C LEU A 31 66.31 8.29 13.94
N LEU A 32 65.95 9.50 13.49
CA LEU A 32 64.57 9.92 13.30
C LEU A 32 63.85 9.08 12.23
N SER A 33 64.56 8.65 11.18
CA SER A 33 63.98 7.80 10.13
C SER A 33 63.44 6.47 10.66
N PHE A 34 64.01 5.93 11.74
CA PHE A 34 63.51 4.69 12.33
C PHE A 34 62.12 4.83 12.97
N ILE A 35 61.65 6.05 13.28
CA ILE A 35 60.34 6.24 13.92
C ILE A 35 59.19 5.85 12.96
N PRO A 36 59.06 6.38 11.73
CA PRO A 36 58.06 5.92 10.75
C PRO A 36 58.15 4.43 10.42
N LEU A 37 59.39 3.89 10.32
CA LEU A 37 59.61 2.47 10.05
C LEU A 37 59.08 1.60 11.21
N LEU A 38 59.44 1.94 12.44
CA LEU A 38 58.97 1.24 13.64
C LEU A 38 57.45 1.33 13.76
N PHE A 39 56.87 2.50 13.50
CA PHE A 39 55.42 2.70 13.49
C PHE A 39 54.72 1.79 12.46
N THR A 40 55.27 1.68 11.26
CA THR A 40 54.74 0.82 10.19
C THR A 40 54.83 -0.66 10.57
N VAL A 41 55.98 -1.11 11.08
CA VAL A 41 56.17 -2.50 11.52
C VAL A 41 55.21 -2.86 12.65
N VAL A 42 55.11 -2.02 13.69
CA VAL A 42 54.19 -2.25 14.81
C VAL A 42 52.74 -2.25 14.34
N SER A 43 52.39 -1.36 13.42
CA SER A 43 51.03 -1.24 12.88
C SER A 43 50.60 -2.44 12.04
N LEU A 44 51.50 -3.00 11.22
CA LEU A 44 51.20 -4.18 10.40
C LEU A 44 50.98 -5.45 11.23
N ASN A 45 51.54 -5.51 12.44
CA ASN A 45 51.33 -6.62 13.38
C ASN A 45 49.97 -6.57 14.08
N ILE A 46 49.26 -5.45 14.03
CA ILE A 46 47.91 -5.33 14.60
C ILE A 46 46.92 -5.48 13.45
N LEU A 47 46.11 -6.55 13.49
CA LEU A 47 45.09 -6.81 12.47
C LEU A 47 43.94 -5.79 12.55
N PRO A 48 43.30 -5.47 11.41
CA PRO A 48 42.07 -4.69 11.40
C PRO A 48 40.95 -5.44 12.14
N PRO A 49 39.92 -4.74 12.65
CA PRO A 49 38.77 -5.38 13.27
C PRO A 49 38.15 -6.40 12.33
N GLY A 50 37.90 -7.62 12.81
CA GLY A 50 37.39 -8.71 11.99
C GLY A 50 36.63 -9.77 12.79
N GLY A 51 36.14 -10.79 12.08
CA GLY A 51 35.24 -11.81 12.64
C GLY A 51 33.91 -11.20 13.07
N HIS A 52 33.29 -10.47 12.14
CA HIS A 52 32.04 -9.76 12.34
C HIS A 52 30.87 -10.73 12.29
N GLU A 53 30.07 -10.75 13.35
CA GLU A 53 28.78 -11.41 13.37
C GLU A 53 27.70 -10.37 13.62
N ILE A 54 26.68 -10.36 12.76
CA ILE A 54 25.51 -9.50 12.93
C ILE A 54 24.30 -10.39 13.08
N SER A 55 23.56 -10.13 14.15
CA SER A 55 22.25 -10.73 14.37
C SER A 55 21.22 -9.64 14.62
N ARG A 56 20.13 -9.65 13.84
CA ARG A 56 18.93 -8.88 14.18
C ARG A 56 17.98 -9.77 14.95
N LYS A 57 17.37 -9.22 16.00
CA LYS A 57 16.39 -9.96 16.81
C LYS A 57 15.15 -10.36 15.99
N GLN A 58 14.74 -9.52 15.04
CA GLN A 58 13.54 -9.71 14.25
C GLN A 58 13.87 -10.10 12.81
N LYS A 59 13.30 -11.23 12.35
CA LYS A 59 13.33 -11.64 10.93
C LYS A 59 12.18 -11.04 10.12
N MET A 60 11.00 -10.94 10.73
CA MET A 60 9.80 -10.36 10.14
C MET A 60 9.07 -9.55 11.19
N VAL A 61 8.61 -8.36 10.82
CA VAL A 61 7.78 -7.49 11.67
C VAL A 61 6.52 -7.10 10.90
N GLU A 62 5.36 -7.37 11.48
CA GLU A 62 4.10 -6.83 10.98
C GLU A 62 3.78 -5.52 11.70
N ALA A 63 3.41 -4.50 10.94
CA ALA A 63 3.01 -3.19 11.46
C ALA A 63 1.79 -2.67 10.70
N LYS A 64 1.17 -1.61 11.18
CA LYS A 64 0.17 -0.83 10.44
C LYS A 64 0.72 0.52 10.02
N VAL A 65 0.05 1.16 9.07
CA VAL A 65 0.33 2.55 8.72
C VAL A 65 0.21 3.43 9.98
N ASN A 66 1.20 4.31 10.17
CA ASN A 66 1.47 5.16 11.34
C ASN A 66 1.95 4.43 12.62
N ASP A 67 2.21 3.12 12.57
CA ASP A 67 2.86 2.44 13.69
C ASP A 67 4.36 2.77 13.75
N MET A 68 4.93 2.66 14.96
CA MET A 68 6.36 2.76 15.19
C MET A 68 6.94 1.35 15.36
N VAL A 69 7.93 1.01 14.53
CA VAL A 69 8.64 -0.26 14.57
C VAL A 69 10.04 -0.08 15.14
N ARG A 70 10.32 -0.74 16.26
CA ARG A 70 11.66 -0.76 16.84
C ARG A 70 12.47 -1.93 16.29
N LEU A 71 13.65 -1.64 15.77
CA LEU A 71 14.63 -2.62 15.34
C LEU A 71 15.86 -2.57 16.24
N SER A 72 16.44 -3.75 16.47
CA SER A 72 17.65 -3.94 17.25
C SER A 72 18.61 -4.83 16.47
N THR A 73 19.74 -4.26 16.07
CA THR A 73 20.83 -4.96 15.38
C THR A 73 21.98 -5.14 16.36
N ASN A 74 22.33 -6.40 16.67
CA ASN A 74 23.50 -6.72 17.49
C ASN A 74 24.72 -6.87 16.58
N LEU A 75 25.82 -6.25 17.01
CA LEU A 75 27.13 -6.36 16.39
C LEU A 75 28.09 -7.04 17.35
N ASP A 76 28.67 -8.14 16.91
CA ASP A 76 29.79 -8.80 17.58
C ASP A 76 31.05 -8.68 16.71
N VAL A 77 32.13 -8.16 17.29
CA VAL A 77 33.46 -8.11 16.66
C VAL A 77 34.45 -8.83 17.55
N THR A 78 35.00 -9.94 17.05
CA THR A 78 35.79 -10.87 17.85
C THR A 78 37.25 -10.44 17.97
N HIS A 79 37.90 -10.10 16.85
CA HIS A 79 39.34 -9.80 16.83
C HIS A 79 39.68 -8.46 16.16
N GLY A 80 40.96 -8.09 16.21
CA GLY A 80 41.51 -6.87 15.60
C GLY A 80 41.31 -5.60 16.43
N ARG A 81 41.88 -4.49 15.95
CA ARG A 81 41.78 -3.16 16.54
C ARG A 81 41.60 -2.07 15.49
N GLY A 82 40.74 -1.11 15.80
CA GLY A 82 40.49 0.03 14.93
C GLY A 82 39.04 0.48 14.99
N LEU A 83 38.66 1.30 14.02
CA LEU A 83 37.31 1.86 13.92
C LEU A 83 36.41 0.87 13.19
N VAL A 84 35.18 0.70 13.67
CA VAL A 84 34.15 -0.11 13.00
C VAL A 84 32.93 0.77 12.79
N THR A 85 32.50 0.94 11.55
CA THR A 85 31.23 1.58 11.23
C THR A 85 30.19 0.50 10.92
N VAL A 86 28.98 0.69 11.42
CA VAL A 86 27.83 -0.16 11.09
C VAL A 86 26.70 0.71 10.62
N SER A 87 26.10 0.32 9.51
CA SER A 87 24.95 0.99 8.93
C SER A 87 23.89 -0.02 8.48
N ASP A 88 22.65 0.24 8.86
CA ASP A 88 21.50 -0.49 8.34
C ASP A 88 20.88 0.30 7.18
N PRO A 89 20.69 -0.33 6.00
CA PRO A 89 20.04 0.31 4.86
C PRO A 89 18.54 0.41 5.14
N VAL A 90 18.10 1.60 5.54
CA VAL A 90 16.68 1.89 5.76
C VAL A 90 16.05 2.30 4.43
N PRO A 91 14.92 1.69 4.00
CA PRO A 91 14.21 2.09 2.79
C PRO A 91 13.69 3.53 2.86
N ASP A 92 13.73 4.26 1.74
CA ASP A 92 13.35 5.68 1.63
C ASP A 92 11.91 6.01 2.08
N ARG A 93 11.04 4.99 2.16
CA ARG A 93 9.63 5.12 2.54
C ARG A 93 9.39 4.93 4.05
N LEU A 94 10.42 4.56 4.82
CA LEU A 94 10.37 4.43 6.28
C LEU A 94 11.21 5.54 6.92
N PHE A 95 10.59 6.32 7.80
CA PHE A 95 11.27 7.44 8.43
C PHE A 95 11.94 7.05 9.74
N LEU A 96 13.16 7.50 9.94
CA LEU A 96 13.86 7.32 11.20
C LEU A 96 13.37 8.36 12.21
N GLU A 97 12.57 7.94 13.19
CA GLU A 97 11.98 8.84 14.18
C GLU A 97 12.91 9.01 15.40
N LYS A 98 13.49 7.89 15.88
CA LYS A 98 14.35 7.87 17.07
C LYS A 98 15.55 6.96 16.86
N GLY A 99 16.69 7.38 17.40
CA GLY A 99 17.95 6.64 17.33
C GLY A 99 18.70 6.92 16.03
N THR A 100 19.68 6.08 15.73
CA THR A 100 20.48 6.18 14.50
C THR A 100 20.59 4.80 13.86
N ASN A 101 20.40 4.73 12.54
CA ASN A 101 20.67 3.53 11.74
C ASN A 101 22.16 3.42 11.36
N PHE A 102 22.98 4.37 11.82
CA PHE A 102 24.42 4.44 11.63
C PHE A 102 25.11 4.67 12.99
N ARG A 103 26.16 3.91 13.27
CA ARG A 103 27.05 4.16 14.41
C ARG A 103 28.50 3.81 14.08
N VAL A 104 29.38 4.47 14.82
CA VAL A 104 30.82 4.28 14.77
C VAL A 104 31.29 3.82 16.13
N PHE A 105 32.08 2.76 16.16
CA PHE A 105 32.61 2.16 17.37
C PHE A 105 34.13 2.03 17.29
N TRP A 106 34.80 2.12 18.43
CA TRP A 106 36.23 1.79 18.53
C TRP A 106 36.41 0.38 19.09
N LYS A 107 36.96 -0.52 18.27
CA LYS A 107 37.32 -1.87 18.69
C LYS A 107 38.68 -1.86 19.39
N GLY A 108 38.64 -2.05 20.70
CA GLY A 108 39.83 -2.23 21.54
C GLY A 108 40.31 -3.68 21.64
N ARG A 109 40.99 -4.00 22.75
CA ARG A 109 41.56 -5.33 23.03
C ARG A 109 40.54 -6.43 23.27
N ARG A 110 39.41 -6.08 23.90
CA ARG A 110 38.33 -7.02 24.24
C ARG A 110 37.37 -7.17 23.06
N PRO A 111 36.62 -8.29 22.97
CA PRO A 111 35.50 -8.41 22.03
C PRO A 111 34.56 -7.21 22.21
N LEU A 112 34.07 -6.67 21.09
CA LEU A 112 33.10 -5.57 21.11
C LEU A 112 31.73 -6.18 20.85
N GLN A 113 30.81 -5.96 21.79
CA GLN A 113 29.40 -6.35 21.68
C GLN A 113 28.58 -5.09 21.85
N GLU A 114 27.97 -4.62 20.76
CA GLU A 114 27.21 -3.39 20.75
C GLU A 114 25.85 -3.61 20.11
N MET A 115 24.85 -2.86 20.56
CA MET A 115 23.49 -2.91 20.03
C MET A 115 23.16 -1.58 19.37
N LEU A 116 22.72 -1.66 18.11
CA LEU A 116 22.16 -0.55 17.37
C LEU A 116 20.63 -0.61 17.49
N ASP A 117 20.07 0.32 18.25
CA ASP A 117 18.63 0.44 18.47
C ASP A 117 18.10 1.68 17.77
N TYR A 118 17.09 1.49 16.92
CA TYR A 118 16.41 2.58 16.23
C TYR A 118 14.93 2.29 16.01
N THR A 119 14.15 3.36 15.88
CA THR A 119 12.71 3.30 15.67
C THR A 119 12.37 3.90 14.31
N LEU A 120 11.69 3.10 13.49
CA LEU A 120 11.17 3.49 12.20
C LEU A 120 9.68 3.85 12.33
N HIS A 121 9.27 4.94 11.71
CA HIS A 121 7.89 5.33 11.57
C HIS A 121 7.38 4.86 10.20
N CYS A 122 6.36 4.00 10.21
CA CYS A 122 5.78 3.37 9.03
C CYS A 122 4.67 4.24 8.43
N THR A 123 5.01 5.21 7.60
CA THR A 123 4.03 6.17 7.07
C THR A 123 3.20 5.63 5.89
N ARG A 124 3.71 4.62 5.17
CA ARG A 124 3.07 4.03 3.99
C ARG A 124 2.92 2.53 4.12
N GLY A 125 1.84 2.00 3.56
CA GLY A 125 1.64 0.56 3.50
C GLY A 125 2.52 -0.07 2.43
N GLY A 126 2.97 -1.30 2.68
CA GLY A 126 3.86 -2.01 1.77
C GLY A 126 4.64 -3.12 2.43
N ALA A 127 5.35 -3.88 1.59
CA ALA A 127 6.41 -4.77 2.05
C ALA A 127 7.75 -4.06 1.85
N TYR A 128 8.49 -3.91 2.94
CA TYR A 128 9.81 -3.27 2.97
C TYR A 128 10.83 -4.26 3.49
N GLU A 129 12.04 -4.18 2.96
CA GLU A 129 13.16 -4.98 3.45
C GLU A 129 14.25 -4.06 3.97
N VAL A 130 14.59 -4.21 5.25
CA VAL A 130 15.85 -3.70 5.77
C VAL A 130 16.91 -4.73 5.40
N GLY A 131 17.66 -4.44 4.33
CA GLY A 131 18.65 -5.36 3.78
C GLY A 131 19.85 -5.61 4.70
N GLU A 132 20.87 -6.27 4.18
CA GLU A 132 22.10 -6.59 4.91
C GLU A 132 22.80 -5.34 5.47
N SER A 133 23.16 -5.37 6.75
CA SER A 133 23.94 -4.30 7.39
C SER A 133 25.30 -4.17 6.71
N ARG A 134 25.71 -2.94 6.38
CA ARG A 134 27.06 -2.68 5.87
C ARG A 134 27.99 -2.39 7.04
N ILE A 135 29.11 -3.09 7.06
CA ILE A 135 30.18 -2.95 8.04
C ILE A 135 31.42 -2.48 7.32
N GLU A 136 32.04 -1.41 7.82
CA GLU A 136 33.34 -0.98 7.35
C GLU A 136 34.30 -1.00 8.54
N ALA A 137 35.34 -1.82 8.44
CA ALA A 137 36.36 -1.94 9.47
C ALA A 137 37.63 -1.23 9.02
N PHE A 138 37.96 -0.15 9.70
CA PHE A 138 39.16 0.62 9.48
C PHE A 138 40.24 0.16 10.46
N HIS A 139 41.43 -0.06 9.93
CA HIS A 139 42.61 -0.32 10.73
C HIS A 139 42.96 0.88 11.61
N PHE A 140 43.45 0.64 12.83
CA PHE A 140 43.72 1.70 13.81
C PHE A 140 44.70 2.79 13.31
N SER A 141 45.66 2.45 12.45
CA SER A 141 46.59 3.41 11.86
C SER A 141 46.22 3.82 10.42
N GLY A 142 45.19 3.17 9.84
CA GLY A 142 44.78 3.40 8.45
C GLY A 142 45.82 2.99 7.41
N LEU A 143 46.83 2.21 7.80
CA LEU A 143 47.85 1.69 6.88
C LEU A 143 47.34 0.51 6.06
N LEU A 144 46.43 -0.29 6.62
CA LEU A 144 45.76 -1.38 5.91
C LEU A 144 44.47 -0.87 5.26
N GLN A 145 44.08 -1.49 4.15
CA GLN A 145 42.84 -1.18 3.44
C GLN A 145 41.62 -1.45 4.34
N THR A 146 40.60 -0.61 4.23
CA THR A 146 39.31 -0.83 4.90
C THR A 146 38.68 -2.14 4.45
N GLU A 147 38.31 -2.98 5.40
CA GLU A 147 37.57 -4.21 5.11
C GLU A 147 36.08 -3.89 5.05
N PHE A 148 35.44 -4.28 3.95
CA PHE A 148 34.00 -4.15 3.76
C PHE A 148 33.35 -5.51 3.95
N SER A 149 32.42 -5.60 4.89
CA SER A 149 31.65 -6.80 5.17
C SER A 149 30.16 -6.51 5.16
N ARG A 150 29.36 -7.53 4.84
CA ARG A 150 27.90 -7.48 4.90
C ARG A 150 27.37 -8.46 5.93
N GLY A 151 26.50 -7.99 6.82
CA GLY A 151 25.82 -8.82 7.79
C GLY A 151 24.68 -9.61 7.14
N ARG A 152 24.69 -10.93 7.25
CA ARG A 152 23.68 -11.85 6.66
C ARG A 152 22.34 -11.86 7.43
N SER A 153 21.87 -10.69 7.84
CA SER A 153 20.62 -10.54 8.58
C SER A 153 19.78 -9.49 7.88
N ALA A 154 18.78 -9.93 7.12
CA ALA A 154 17.74 -9.08 6.56
C ALA A 154 16.48 -9.17 7.43
N THR A 155 15.73 -8.06 7.49
CA THR A 155 14.45 -8.01 8.22
C THR A 155 13.37 -7.52 7.28
N GLU A 156 12.33 -8.33 7.11
CA GLU A 156 11.14 -7.95 6.34
C GLU A 156 10.15 -7.21 7.24
N ILE A 157 9.67 -6.05 6.80
CA ILE A 157 8.67 -5.25 7.48
C ILE A 157 7.44 -5.17 6.58
N VAL A 158 6.34 -5.77 7.04
CA VAL A 158 5.06 -5.74 6.34
C VAL A 158 4.15 -4.72 7.01
N VAL A 159 4.00 -3.55 6.38
CA VAL A 159 3.14 -2.48 6.85
C VAL A 159 1.77 -2.62 6.19
N LYS A 160 0.79 -3.06 6.97
CA LYS A 160 -0.60 -3.22 6.52
C LYS A 160 -1.28 -1.85 6.46
N HIS A 161 -2.02 -1.61 5.38
CA HIS A 161 -2.92 -0.47 5.27
C HIS A 161 -3.87 -0.41 6.45
N ALA A 162 -4.08 0.80 6.98
CA ALA A 162 -5.15 1.03 7.93
C ALA A 162 -6.48 0.61 7.30
N SER A 163 -7.36 0.03 8.11
CA SER A 163 -8.73 -0.26 7.70
C SER A 163 -9.62 0.04 8.87
N ASP A 164 -10.63 0.86 8.64
CA ASP A 164 -11.61 1.15 9.66
C ASP A 164 -12.54 -0.06 9.76
N ASP A 165 -12.78 -0.54 10.99
CA ASP A 165 -13.63 -1.70 11.18
C ASP A 165 -15.12 -1.32 11.03
N LEU A 166 -15.55 -1.21 9.78
CA LEU A 166 -16.95 -0.95 9.43
C LEU A 166 -17.88 -2.13 9.80
N ARG A 167 -17.38 -3.24 10.35
CA ARG A 167 -18.24 -4.33 10.85
C ARG A 167 -19.07 -3.91 12.05
N LYS A 168 -18.62 -2.91 12.82
CA LYS A 168 -19.41 -2.29 13.90
C LYS A 168 -20.69 -1.62 13.37
N LEU A 169 -20.71 -1.26 12.08
CA LEU A 169 -21.88 -0.73 11.37
C LEU A 169 -22.85 -1.84 10.92
N ARG A 170 -22.77 -3.05 11.49
CA ARG A 170 -23.71 -4.15 11.24
C ARG A 170 -24.95 -4.09 12.13
N ASP A 171 -24.94 -3.26 13.18
CA ASP A 171 -26.12 -3.12 14.05
C ASP A 171 -27.30 -2.57 13.22
N PRO A 172 -28.40 -3.32 13.09
CA PRO A 172 -29.59 -2.86 12.36
C PRO A 172 -30.20 -1.57 12.94
N ARG A 173 -29.91 -1.24 14.21
CA ARG A 173 -30.35 0.01 14.87
C ARG A 173 -29.61 1.23 14.34
N LEU A 174 -28.38 1.05 13.88
CA LEU A 174 -27.66 2.04 13.11
C LEU A 174 -28.19 1.95 11.67
N SER A 175 -29.34 2.58 11.42
CA SER A 175 -29.97 2.69 10.09
C SER A 175 -29.06 3.46 9.14
N ILE A 176 -28.04 2.78 8.61
CA ILE A 176 -27.07 3.33 7.69
C ILE A 176 -27.52 2.92 6.28
N LYS A 177 -28.08 3.86 5.52
CA LYS A 177 -28.49 3.66 4.11
C LYS A 177 -27.30 3.67 3.13
N ILE A 178 -26.18 3.01 3.46
CA ILE A 178 -25.10 2.79 2.47
C ILE A 178 -25.73 2.14 1.23
N PRO A 179 -25.46 2.65 0.00
CA PRO A 179 -26.01 2.08 -1.20
C PRO A 179 -25.67 0.59 -1.27
N MET A 180 -26.71 -0.25 -1.30
CA MET A 180 -26.51 -1.67 -1.54
C MET A 180 -26.61 -1.93 -3.05
N PRO A 181 -25.83 -2.87 -3.60
CA PRO A 181 -26.01 -3.29 -4.97
C PRO A 181 -27.44 -3.84 -5.17
N ALA A 182 -28.00 -3.60 -6.35
CA ALA A 182 -29.24 -4.27 -6.73
C ALA A 182 -28.96 -5.77 -6.82
N SER A 183 -29.89 -6.59 -6.31
CA SER A 183 -29.82 -8.04 -6.47
C SER A 183 -29.94 -8.37 -7.95
N SER A 184 -28.83 -8.79 -8.57
CA SER A 184 -28.85 -9.20 -9.98
C SER A 184 -29.26 -10.65 -10.07
N ILE A 185 -30.41 -10.93 -10.71
CA ILE A 185 -30.95 -12.28 -10.89
C ILE A 185 -29.91 -13.10 -11.65
N SER A 186 -29.14 -13.94 -10.94
CA SER A 186 -28.21 -14.85 -11.59
C SER A 186 -29.03 -15.88 -12.36
N ARG A 187 -28.77 -16.03 -13.67
CA ARG A 187 -29.38 -17.12 -14.45
C ARG A 187 -28.81 -18.50 -14.11
N VAL A 188 -27.74 -18.55 -13.32
CA VAL A 188 -26.89 -19.74 -13.11
C VAL A 188 -26.98 -20.29 -11.67
N LYS A 189 -27.40 -19.49 -10.68
CA LYS A 189 -27.55 -19.96 -9.29
C LYS A 189 -28.90 -20.68 -9.08
N ALA A 190 -28.92 -21.53 -8.06
CA ALA A 190 -30.08 -22.33 -7.67
C ALA A 190 -31.31 -21.44 -7.38
N LEU A 191 -32.49 -21.96 -7.71
CA LEU A 191 -33.77 -21.36 -7.31
C LEU A 191 -33.83 -21.31 -5.78
N THR A 192 -34.25 -20.18 -5.19
CA THR A 192 -34.55 -20.13 -3.76
C THR A 192 -35.89 -20.80 -3.48
N THR A 193 -36.25 -20.93 -2.21
CA THR A 193 -37.59 -21.39 -1.79
C THR A 193 -38.63 -20.26 -1.81
N ASP A 194 -38.23 -19.02 -2.09
CA ASP A 194 -39.11 -17.86 -2.01
C ASP A 194 -39.92 -17.74 -3.30
N PHE A 195 -41.24 -17.75 -3.14
CA PHE A 195 -42.20 -17.71 -4.23
C PHE A 195 -42.20 -16.35 -4.92
N LYS A 196 -42.03 -16.32 -6.24
CA LYS A 196 -42.06 -15.10 -7.07
C LYS A 196 -43.44 -14.89 -7.69
N GLU A 197 -43.86 -15.81 -8.55
CA GLU A 197 -45.14 -15.75 -9.26
C GLU A 197 -45.58 -17.14 -9.76
N ILE A 198 -46.84 -17.26 -10.18
CA ILE A 198 -47.31 -18.43 -10.93
C ILE A 198 -47.33 -18.07 -12.41
N ARG A 199 -46.61 -18.83 -13.23
CA ARG A 199 -46.55 -18.64 -14.69
C ARG A 199 -46.87 -19.93 -15.45
N GLU A 200 -47.06 -19.82 -16.76
CA GLU A 200 -47.24 -20.98 -17.64
C GLU A 200 -45.95 -21.81 -17.73
N TYR A 201 -46.15 -23.13 -17.79
CA TYR A 201 -45.08 -24.11 -17.95
C TYR A 201 -44.37 -23.94 -19.28
N VAL A 202 -43.04 -23.86 -19.24
CA VAL A 202 -42.18 -23.88 -20.42
C VAL A 202 -41.33 -25.13 -20.39
N LYS A 203 -41.05 -25.71 -21.57
CA LYS A 203 -40.15 -26.87 -21.69
C LYS A 203 -38.79 -26.54 -21.06
N GLY A 204 -38.43 -27.27 -20.00
CA GLY A 204 -37.21 -27.06 -19.20
C GLY A 204 -37.49 -26.79 -17.73
N ASP A 205 -38.73 -26.47 -17.36
CA ASP A 205 -39.14 -26.33 -15.96
C ASP A 205 -39.14 -27.67 -15.23
N ALA A 206 -38.69 -27.68 -13.97
CA ALA A 206 -38.69 -28.88 -13.15
C ALA A 206 -40.14 -29.31 -12.80
N PHE A 207 -40.48 -30.57 -13.05
CA PHE A 207 -41.81 -31.13 -12.75
C PHE A 207 -42.25 -30.94 -11.29
N ARG A 208 -41.29 -30.90 -10.34
CA ARG A 208 -41.57 -30.66 -8.92
C ARG A 208 -42.21 -29.28 -8.66
N ASN A 209 -42.01 -28.31 -9.54
CA ASN A 209 -42.50 -26.95 -9.37
C ASN A 209 -43.90 -26.74 -9.96
N ILE A 210 -44.49 -27.76 -10.59
CA ILE A 210 -45.85 -27.67 -11.15
C ILE A 210 -46.86 -27.49 -10.01
N ASN A 211 -47.65 -26.42 -10.10
CA ASN A 211 -48.69 -26.13 -9.14
C ASN A 211 -50.02 -26.73 -9.63
N TRP A 212 -50.24 -28.00 -9.31
CA TRP A 212 -51.46 -28.73 -9.68
C TRP A 212 -52.73 -28.07 -9.13
N LYS A 213 -52.68 -27.52 -7.91
CA LYS A 213 -53.84 -26.83 -7.30
C LYS A 213 -54.22 -25.58 -8.09
N ALA A 214 -53.24 -24.78 -8.48
CA ALA A 214 -53.48 -23.58 -9.30
C ALA A 214 -53.99 -23.96 -10.69
N THR A 215 -53.39 -24.99 -11.31
CA THR A 215 -53.77 -25.49 -12.64
C THR A 215 -55.22 -25.97 -12.68
N VAL A 216 -55.66 -26.73 -11.68
CA VAL A 216 -57.06 -27.19 -11.58
C VAL A 216 -58.02 -26.01 -11.36
N ARG A 217 -57.70 -25.09 -10.43
CA ARG A 217 -58.59 -23.97 -10.09
C ARG A 217 -58.79 -22.98 -11.25
N SER A 218 -57.82 -22.84 -12.14
CA SER A 218 -57.87 -21.95 -13.30
C SER A 218 -58.45 -22.60 -14.57
N GLY A 219 -58.86 -23.87 -14.50
CA GLY A 219 -59.35 -24.62 -15.66
C GLY A 219 -58.25 -24.97 -16.66
N GLY A 220 -56.99 -25.01 -16.20
CA GLY A 220 -55.82 -25.25 -17.03
C GLY A 220 -55.78 -26.65 -17.65
N LEU A 221 -56.37 -27.66 -17.00
CA LEU A 221 -56.47 -29.00 -17.59
C LEU A 221 -57.32 -29.03 -18.88
N ASP A 222 -58.46 -28.34 -18.89
CA ASP A 222 -59.33 -28.27 -20.07
C ASP A 222 -58.71 -27.41 -21.19
N LYS A 223 -57.92 -26.40 -20.81
CA LYS A 223 -57.25 -25.47 -21.73
C LYS A 223 -55.84 -25.90 -22.13
N ASN A 224 -55.38 -27.05 -21.64
CA ASN A 224 -54.02 -27.57 -21.81
C ASN A 224 -52.90 -26.59 -21.38
N VAL A 225 -53.18 -25.75 -20.38
CA VAL A 225 -52.25 -24.78 -19.79
C VAL A 225 -51.85 -25.27 -18.39
N ILE A 226 -50.59 -25.64 -18.22
CA ILE A 226 -50.04 -26.08 -16.93
C ILE A 226 -49.37 -24.89 -16.24
N LEU A 227 -49.67 -24.68 -14.96
CA LEU A 227 -49.10 -23.59 -14.17
C LEU A 227 -47.96 -24.09 -13.27
N VAL A 228 -46.90 -23.31 -13.18
CA VAL A 228 -45.68 -23.61 -12.41
C VAL A 228 -45.42 -22.48 -11.42
N ASN A 229 -45.00 -22.83 -10.20
CA ASN A 229 -44.46 -21.88 -9.25
C ASN A 229 -43.07 -21.43 -9.72
N ASP A 230 -42.94 -20.17 -10.13
CA ASP A 230 -41.66 -19.51 -10.35
C ASP A 230 -41.14 -19.05 -8.99
N PHE A 231 -39.91 -19.43 -8.65
CA PHE A 231 -39.26 -19.02 -7.42
C PHE A 231 -38.28 -17.89 -7.73
N GLU A 232 -38.05 -17.00 -6.77
CA GLU A 232 -37.00 -15.99 -6.91
C GLU A 232 -35.65 -16.69 -7.11
N ARG A 233 -34.84 -16.17 -8.02
CA ARG A 233 -33.45 -16.62 -8.14
C ARG A 233 -32.61 -15.79 -7.19
N GLU A 234 -31.74 -16.42 -6.44
CA GLU A 234 -30.87 -15.72 -5.51
C GLU A 234 -30.01 -14.72 -6.29
N GLY A 235 -30.36 -13.44 -6.15
CA GLY A 235 -29.72 -12.38 -6.88
C GLY A 235 -28.34 -12.12 -6.30
N THR A 236 -27.29 -12.29 -7.09
CA THR A 236 -25.94 -12.01 -6.63
C THR A 236 -25.77 -10.51 -6.52
N LYS A 237 -25.42 -10.06 -5.32
CA LYS A 237 -25.12 -8.66 -5.00
C LYS A 237 -23.65 -8.41 -5.32
N ARG A 238 -23.39 -7.66 -6.39
CA ARG A 238 -22.03 -7.42 -6.87
C ARG A 238 -21.61 -5.97 -6.67
N VAL A 239 -20.39 -5.76 -6.20
CA VAL A 239 -19.79 -4.45 -6.02
C VAL A 239 -18.49 -4.42 -6.79
N TRP A 240 -18.30 -3.36 -7.59
CA TRP A 240 -17.04 -3.08 -8.26
C TRP A 240 -16.41 -1.85 -7.65
N ILE A 241 -15.21 -2.00 -7.10
CA ILE A 241 -14.41 -0.90 -6.59
C ILE A 241 -13.33 -0.57 -7.62
N PHE A 242 -13.38 0.64 -8.16
CA PHE A 242 -12.37 1.20 -9.06
C PHE A 242 -11.55 2.21 -8.27
N LEU A 243 -10.30 1.88 -7.98
CA LEU A 243 -9.34 2.76 -7.31
C LEU A 243 -8.44 3.42 -8.35
N ASP A 244 -8.31 4.74 -8.27
CA ASP A 244 -7.38 5.51 -9.06
C ASP A 244 -5.94 5.20 -8.64
N GLY A 245 -5.18 4.61 -9.54
CA GLY A 245 -3.76 4.31 -9.36
C GLY A 245 -2.82 5.29 -10.04
N GLY A 246 -3.32 6.37 -10.64
CA GLY A 246 -2.53 7.28 -11.46
C GLY A 246 -1.82 8.39 -10.67
N ARG A 247 -0.94 9.13 -11.34
CA ARG A 247 -0.22 10.30 -10.77
C ARG A 247 -1.14 11.37 -10.18
N GLY A 248 -2.42 11.40 -10.53
CA GLY A 248 -3.42 12.28 -9.93
C GLY A 248 -3.61 12.08 -8.42
N MET A 249 -3.37 10.86 -7.94
CA MET A 249 -3.44 10.47 -6.53
C MET A 249 -2.12 10.68 -5.78
N ALA A 250 -1.03 10.94 -6.51
CA ALA A 250 0.23 11.34 -5.90
C ALA A 250 0.08 12.71 -5.24
N SER A 251 0.68 12.83 -4.06
CA SER A 251 0.83 14.10 -3.34
C SER A 251 2.30 14.51 -3.38
N ALA A 252 2.59 15.80 -3.18
CA ALA A 252 3.97 16.28 -3.17
C ALA A 252 4.71 15.82 -1.90
N SER A 253 3.98 15.63 -0.80
CA SER A 253 4.53 15.12 0.45
C SER A 253 4.75 13.60 0.41
N SER A 254 5.85 13.16 1.04
CA SER A 254 6.27 11.75 1.12
C SER A 254 5.59 10.98 2.28
N ILE A 255 4.94 11.68 3.20
CA ILE A 255 4.46 11.14 4.48
C ILE A 255 3.05 10.54 4.33
N LYS A 256 2.06 11.25 3.75
CA LYS A 256 0.72 10.70 3.48
C LYS A 256 0.14 11.28 2.19
N ASN A 257 -0.26 10.42 1.25
CA ASN A 257 -0.88 10.84 0.00
C ASN A 257 -2.35 10.38 -0.09
N ALA A 258 -3.12 10.97 -1.00
CA ALA A 258 -4.50 10.51 -1.24
C ALA A 258 -4.57 9.05 -1.69
N PHE A 259 -3.50 8.52 -2.29
CA PHE A 259 -3.44 7.11 -2.66
C PHE A 259 -3.52 6.18 -1.45
N GLU A 260 -2.75 6.41 -0.38
CA GLU A 260 -2.84 5.62 0.87
C GLU A 260 -4.26 5.67 1.46
N TYR A 261 -4.88 6.85 1.49
CA TYR A 261 -6.26 6.99 1.95
C TYR A 261 -7.26 6.28 1.03
N GLY A 262 -7.02 6.32 -0.29
CA GLY A 262 -7.78 5.55 -1.27
C GLY A 262 -7.66 4.03 -1.06
N LEU A 263 -6.46 3.53 -0.72
CA LEU A 263 -6.21 2.13 -0.36
C LEU A 263 -6.94 1.74 0.93
N GLN A 264 -6.90 2.60 1.96
CA GLN A 264 -7.67 2.42 3.20
C GLN A 264 -9.17 2.36 2.93
N ALA A 265 -9.72 3.28 2.14
CA ALA A 265 -11.13 3.29 1.77
C ALA A 265 -11.51 2.05 0.97
N ALA A 266 -10.72 1.66 -0.03
CA ALA A 266 -10.94 0.46 -0.84
C ALA A 266 -10.94 -0.81 0.02
N LEU A 267 -9.99 -0.95 0.94
CA LEU A 267 -9.90 -2.09 1.85
C LEU A 267 -11.09 -2.14 2.82
N SER A 268 -11.45 -0.99 3.40
CA SER A 268 -12.55 -0.87 4.36
C SER A 268 -13.90 -1.17 3.70
N LEU A 269 -14.15 -0.62 2.50
CA LEU A 269 -15.37 -0.90 1.72
C LEU A 269 -15.42 -2.36 1.25
N SER A 270 -14.30 -2.92 0.79
CA SER A 270 -14.24 -4.34 0.39
C SER A 270 -14.65 -5.25 1.55
N ARG A 271 -14.09 -5.03 2.75
CA ARG A 271 -14.48 -5.78 3.95
C ARG A 271 -15.93 -5.57 4.33
N PHE A 272 -16.44 -4.34 4.23
CA PHE A 272 -17.82 -4.01 4.53
C PHE A 272 -18.82 -4.77 3.65
N TYR A 273 -18.59 -4.83 2.33
CA TYR A 273 -19.48 -5.51 1.39
C TYR A 273 -19.31 -7.04 1.41
N LEU A 274 -18.07 -7.54 1.54
CA LEU A 274 -17.82 -8.98 1.70
C LEU A 274 -18.47 -9.54 2.98
N ALA A 275 -18.52 -8.75 4.06
CA ALA A 275 -19.20 -9.11 5.30
C ALA A 275 -20.75 -9.12 5.18
N ARG A 276 -21.31 -8.64 4.06
CA ARG A 276 -22.76 -8.61 3.75
C ARG A 276 -23.08 -9.52 2.56
N ASP A 277 -22.29 -10.56 2.37
CA ASP A 277 -22.45 -11.58 1.31
C ASP A 277 -22.51 -10.99 -0.11
N CYS A 278 -21.87 -9.85 -0.33
CA CYS A 278 -21.69 -9.29 -1.66
C CYS A 278 -20.40 -9.84 -2.29
N GLU A 279 -20.43 -10.09 -3.60
CA GLU A 279 -19.23 -10.34 -4.40
C GLU A 279 -18.53 -9.01 -4.68
N VAL A 280 -17.25 -8.90 -4.36
CA VAL A 280 -16.48 -7.65 -4.52
C VAL A 280 -15.38 -7.84 -5.55
N GLY A 281 -15.45 -7.08 -6.64
CA GLY A 281 -14.36 -6.90 -7.60
C GLY A 281 -13.57 -5.63 -7.28
N LEU A 282 -12.27 -5.68 -7.53
CA LEU A 282 -11.37 -4.54 -7.35
C LEU A 282 -10.60 -4.31 -8.66
N SER A 283 -10.57 -3.08 -9.15
CA SER A 283 -9.64 -2.68 -10.20
C SER A 283 -8.87 -1.43 -9.77
N ILE A 284 -7.54 -1.46 -9.91
CA ILE A 284 -6.68 -0.29 -9.75
C ILE A 284 -6.28 0.14 -11.15
N TYR A 285 -6.99 1.12 -11.70
CA TYR A 285 -6.75 1.63 -13.04
C TYR A 285 -5.49 2.52 -13.06
N HIS A 286 -4.88 2.75 -14.22
CA HIS A 286 -3.49 3.22 -14.39
C HIS A 286 -2.37 2.28 -13.91
N GLN A 287 -2.71 1.10 -13.37
CA GLN A 287 -1.74 0.05 -13.00
C GLN A 287 -2.10 -1.32 -13.62
N GLY A 288 -3.21 -1.41 -14.34
CA GLY A 288 -3.70 -2.64 -14.97
C GLY A 288 -4.11 -3.76 -13.99
N VAL A 289 -4.24 -3.44 -12.71
CA VAL A 289 -4.54 -4.41 -11.63
C VAL A 289 -6.03 -4.72 -11.59
N THR A 290 -6.41 -5.99 -11.71
CA THR A 290 -7.82 -6.37 -11.57
C THR A 290 -7.96 -7.67 -10.79
N LEU A 291 -8.90 -7.68 -9.85
CA LEU A 291 -9.48 -8.85 -9.24
C LEU A 291 -10.97 -8.92 -9.61
N LEU A 292 -11.38 -10.03 -10.21
CA LEU A 292 -12.77 -10.26 -10.55
C LEU A 292 -13.63 -10.40 -9.28
N PRO A 293 -14.94 -10.12 -9.36
CA PRO A 293 -15.83 -10.22 -8.22
C PRO A 293 -15.97 -11.65 -7.75
N ASP A 294 -15.68 -11.86 -6.47
CA ASP A 294 -15.89 -13.12 -5.75
C ASP A 294 -16.27 -12.79 -4.31
N GLY A 295 -16.74 -13.79 -3.56
CA GLY A 295 -17.21 -13.66 -2.18
C GLY A 295 -16.24 -14.24 -1.14
N GLY A 296 -16.57 -13.96 0.13
CA GLY A 296 -15.98 -14.64 1.28
C GLY A 296 -14.53 -14.27 1.63
N ARG A 297 -13.98 -15.01 2.60
CA ARG A 297 -12.66 -14.70 3.21
C ARG A 297 -11.48 -14.87 2.24
N ARG A 298 -11.62 -15.72 1.22
CA ARG A 298 -10.56 -15.90 0.20
C ARG A 298 -10.39 -14.61 -0.59
N GLN A 299 -11.50 -14.02 -1.05
CA GLN A 299 -11.48 -12.76 -1.78
C GLN A 299 -10.93 -11.62 -0.92
N GLU A 300 -11.30 -11.56 0.36
CA GLU A 300 -10.76 -10.56 1.29
C GLU A 300 -9.23 -10.60 1.37
N LYS A 301 -8.65 -11.81 1.47
CA LYS A 301 -7.19 -12.00 1.50
C LYS A 301 -6.53 -11.59 0.18
N LEU A 302 -7.14 -11.91 -0.96
CA LEU A 302 -6.63 -11.52 -2.28
C LEU A 302 -6.61 -10.00 -2.44
N ILE A 303 -7.72 -9.34 -2.09
CA ILE A 303 -7.85 -7.88 -2.11
C ILE A 303 -6.81 -7.24 -1.19
N THR A 304 -6.69 -7.72 0.06
CA THR A 304 -5.72 -7.18 1.02
C THR A 304 -4.29 -7.28 0.49
N ARG A 305 -3.90 -8.44 -0.07
CA ARG A 305 -2.57 -8.61 -0.67
C ARG A 305 -2.35 -7.69 -1.87
N ARG A 306 -3.38 -7.49 -2.70
CA ARG A 306 -3.24 -6.68 -3.90
C ARG A 306 -3.12 -5.19 -3.60
N LEU A 307 -3.82 -4.71 -2.58
CA LEU A 307 -3.70 -3.35 -2.08
C LEU A 307 -2.38 -3.12 -1.34
N LEU A 308 -1.86 -4.13 -0.63
CA LEU A 308 -0.57 -4.05 0.06
C LEU A 308 0.60 -3.75 -0.89
N GLY A 309 0.61 -4.37 -2.07
CA GLY A 309 1.62 -4.13 -3.10
C GLY A 309 1.21 -3.14 -4.19
N ALA A 310 0.19 -2.32 -3.95
CA ALA A 310 -0.25 -1.32 -4.92
C ALA A 310 0.64 -0.08 -4.83
N GLU A 311 1.13 0.40 -5.97
CA GLU A 311 1.99 1.58 -6.06
C GLU A 311 1.52 2.45 -7.22
N ILE A 312 1.60 3.77 -7.10
CA ILE A 312 1.17 4.69 -8.14
C ILE A 312 1.84 4.32 -9.48
N GLY A 313 0.99 4.04 -10.47
CA GLY A 313 1.41 3.62 -11.79
C GLY A 313 1.51 4.79 -12.75
N ASP A 314 2.35 4.60 -13.76
CA ASP A 314 2.52 5.52 -14.89
C ASP A 314 1.72 5.07 -16.13
N ASP A 315 0.94 3.98 -16.04
CA ASP A 315 0.23 3.48 -17.22
C ASP A 315 -0.92 4.40 -17.61
N ASP A 316 -1.02 4.64 -18.92
CA ASP A 316 -2.14 5.37 -19.53
C ASP A 316 -3.35 4.45 -19.73
N LEU A 317 -3.88 3.94 -18.61
CA LEU A 317 -5.08 3.11 -18.54
C LEU A 317 -6.20 3.88 -17.82
N PRO A 318 -6.87 4.81 -18.54
CA PRO A 318 -7.98 5.59 -18.01
C PRO A 318 -9.18 4.74 -17.60
N LEU A 319 -10.05 5.30 -16.76
CA LEU A 319 -11.21 4.59 -16.20
C LEU A 319 -12.12 4.04 -17.30
N GLU A 320 -12.39 4.82 -18.35
CA GLU A 320 -13.23 4.38 -19.48
C GLU A 320 -12.72 3.09 -20.12
N ARG A 321 -11.42 3.05 -20.41
CA ARG A 321 -10.77 1.91 -21.06
C ARG A 321 -10.78 0.68 -20.16
N GLU A 322 -10.58 0.89 -18.86
CA GLU A 322 -10.61 -0.19 -17.88
C GLU A 322 -12.02 -0.78 -17.73
N VAL A 323 -13.05 0.05 -17.64
CA VAL A 323 -14.45 -0.41 -17.61
C VAL A 323 -14.80 -1.16 -18.89
N ARG A 324 -14.37 -0.68 -20.06
CA ARG A 324 -14.57 -1.37 -21.34
C ARG A 324 -13.88 -2.74 -21.36
N ARG A 325 -12.66 -2.84 -20.84
CA ARG A 325 -11.91 -4.11 -20.71
C ARG A 325 -12.67 -5.12 -19.85
N LEU A 326 -13.28 -4.66 -18.75
CA LEU A 326 -14.08 -5.49 -17.84
C LEU A 326 -15.52 -5.71 -18.31
N GLY A 327 -15.88 -5.21 -19.49
CA GLY A 327 -17.25 -5.20 -19.99
C GLY A 327 -17.91 -6.58 -20.02
N GLY A 328 -17.17 -7.63 -20.39
CA GLY A 328 -17.70 -9.00 -20.40
C GLY A 328 -18.09 -9.53 -19.01
N HIS A 329 -17.49 -9.03 -17.94
CA HIS A 329 -17.80 -9.42 -16.56
C HIS A 329 -18.85 -8.52 -15.88
N ILE A 330 -19.08 -7.33 -16.45
CA ILE A 330 -20.07 -6.36 -15.98
C ILE A 330 -21.41 -6.57 -16.70
N ALA A 331 -21.36 -6.90 -18.00
CA ALA A 331 -22.54 -7.08 -18.84
C ALA A 331 -23.53 -8.08 -18.25
N GLY A 332 -24.82 -7.72 -18.26
CA GLY A 332 -25.88 -8.57 -17.71
C GLY A 332 -25.94 -8.60 -16.18
N THR A 333 -25.15 -7.78 -15.49
CA THR A 333 -25.23 -7.59 -14.03
C THR A 333 -25.59 -6.15 -13.68
N SER A 334 -26.16 -5.95 -12.49
CA SER A 334 -26.50 -4.63 -11.94
C SER A 334 -25.65 -4.33 -10.68
N PRO A 335 -24.32 -4.22 -10.80
CA PRO A 335 -23.46 -4.00 -9.66
C PRO A 335 -23.59 -2.57 -9.12
N LEU A 336 -23.17 -2.40 -7.89
CA LEU A 336 -22.80 -1.08 -7.36
C LEU A 336 -21.38 -0.76 -7.82
N PHE A 337 -21.21 0.35 -8.52
CA PHE A 337 -19.90 0.88 -8.86
C PHE A 337 -19.45 1.88 -7.79
N ILE A 338 -18.26 1.71 -7.26
CA ILE A 338 -17.62 2.64 -6.35
C ILE A 338 -16.31 3.08 -7.00
N ILE A 339 -16.19 4.36 -7.29
CA ILE A 339 -14.98 4.97 -7.85
C ILE A 339 -14.31 5.74 -6.73
N ILE A 340 -13.05 5.45 -6.44
CA ILE A 340 -12.23 6.12 -5.43
C ILE A 340 -11.12 6.85 -6.18
N THR A 341 -11.16 8.17 -6.17
CA THR A 341 -10.23 9.02 -6.95
C THR A 341 -10.07 10.37 -6.27
N ARG A 342 -9.13 11.19 -6.75
CA ARG A 342 -8.96 12.59 -6.41
C ARG A 342 -9.36 13.43 -7.61
N VAL A 343 -10.50 14.10 -7.50
CA VAL A 343 -11.05 14.91 -8.62
C VAL A 343 -10.14 16.11 -8.89
N ARG A 344 -9.64 16.17 -10.13
CA ARG A 344 -8.88 17.30 -10.69
C ARG A 344 -9.56 17.81 -11.96
N GLY A 345 -9.28 19.07 -12.33
CA GLY A 345 -9.90 19.72 -13.49
C GLY A 345 -9.70 18.95 -14.80
N SER A 346 -8.51 18.41 -15.05
CA SER A 346 -8.19 17.63 -16.26
C SER A 346 -8.74 16.20 -16.25
N GLY A 347 -8.83 15.55 -15.07
CA GLY A 347 -9.30 14.16 -14.94
C GLY A 347 -10.82 14.00 -14.94
N ALA A 348 -11.57 15.10 -14.91
CA ALA A 348 -13.04 15.07 -14.86
C ALA A 348 -13.67 14.42 -16.10
N VAL A 349 -13.08 14.65 -17.27
CA VAL A 349 -13.57 14.12 -18.55
C VAL A 349 -13.49 12.60 -18.54
N ASP A 350 -12.36 12.03 -18.15
CA ASP A 350 -12.19 10.58 -18.04
C ASP A 350 -13.18 9.95 -17.05
N LEU A 351 -13.37 10.57 -15.88
CA LEU A 351 -14.37 10.09 -14.91
C LEU A 351 -15.78 10.08 -15.50
N MET A 352 -16.17 11.14 -16.23
CA MET A 352 -17.48 11.18 -16.89
C MET A 352 -17.60 10.11 -17.98
N ASP A 353 -16.57 9.93 -18.80
CA ASP A 353 -16.56 8.93 -19.88
C ASP A 353 -16.62 7.51 -19.31
N GLY A 354 -15.86 7.23 -18.25
CA GLY A 354 -15.92 5.98 -17.49
C GLY A 354 -17.31 5.70 -16.91
N MET A 355 -17.96 6.69 -16.29
CA MET A 355 -19.32 6.54 -15.77
C MET A 355 -20.35 6.29 -16.88
N ARG A 356 -20.24 6.98 -18.03
CA ARG A 356 -21.10 6.73 -19.19
C ARG A 356 -20.89 5.30 -19.71
N GLN A 357 -19.65 4.83 -19.75
CA GLN A 357 -19.32 3.48 -20.17
C GLN A 357 -19.87 2.42 -19.21
N MET A 358 -19.79 2.64 -17.90
CA MET A 358 -20.41 1.75 -16.89
C MET A 358 -21.91 1.59 -17.14
N ARG A 359 -22.61 2.70 -17.39
CA ARG A 359 -24.06 2.69 -17.71
C ARG A 359 -24.37 2.03 -19.04
N ARG A 360 -23.52 2.20 -20.05
CA ARG A 360 -23.69 1.55 -21.34
C ARG A 360 -23.65 0.02 -21.22
N ILE A 361 -22.79 -0.51 -20.34
CA ILE A 361 -22.58 -1.96 -20.18
C ILE A 361 -23.59 -2.57 -19.20
N SER A 362 -23.84 -1.91 -18.06
CA SER A 362 -24.69 -2.44 -16.99
C SER A 362 -26.16 -1.99 -17.07
N GLY A 363 -26.44 -0.94 -17.85
CA GLY A 363 -27.78 -0.35 -18.01
C GLY A 363 -27.92 1.01 -17.32
N SER A 364 -28.98 1.74 -17.69
CA SER A 364 -29.23 3.12 -17.24
C SER A 364 -29.43 3.26 -15.72
N ASN A 365 -29.90 2.20 -15.04
CA ASN A 365 -30.14 2.19 -13.60
C ASN A 365 -28.91 1.80 -12.75
N SER A 366 -27.71 1.91 -13.33
CA SER A 366 -26.45 1.61 -12.62
C SER A 366 -26.23 2.57 -11.47
N ARG A 367 -26.02 2.04 -10.26
CA ARG A 367 -25.69 2.83 -9.07
C ARG A 367 -24.19 3.11 -9.07
N ILE A 368 -23.82 4.38 -9.16
CA ILE A 368 -22.42 4.83 -9.16
C ILE A 368 -22.19 5.73 -7.96
N VAL A 369 -21.26 5.35 -7.10
CA VAL A 369 -20.75 6.15 -5.99
C VAL A 369 -19.37 6.65 -6.36
N LEU A 370 -19.16 7.96 -6.27
CA LEU A 370 -17.86 8.58 -6.50
C LEU A 370 -17.34 9.12 -5.17
N LEU A 371 -16.33 8.45 -4.61
CA LEU A 371 -15.61 8.89 -3.43
C LEU A 371 -14.42 9.74 -3.88
N ASN A 372 -14.57 11.06 -3.74
CA ASN A 372 -13.52 12.03 -3.97
C ASN A 372 -12.66 12.18 -2.70
N VAL A 373 -11.42 11.71 -2.76
CA VAL A 373 -10.41 11.88 -1.71
C VAL A 373 -9.79 13.27 -1.83
N GLY A 374 -10.31 14.20 -1.04
CA GLY A 374 -9.82 15.57 -0.86
C GLY A 374 -8.74 15.68 0.21
N GLY A 375 -8.44 16.93 0.59
CA GLY A 375 -7.37 17.27 1.53
C GLY A 375 -6.04 17.53 0.83
N GLY A 376 -5.42 18.65 1.19
CA GLY A 376 -4.05 19.01 0.85
C GLY A 376 -3.02 18.12 1.53
N ASP A 377 -1.75 18.40 1.25
CA ASP A 377 -0.64 17.78 1.98
C ASP A 377 -0.67 18.22 3.46
N GLU A 378 -0.38 17.33 4.41
CA GLU A 378 -0.29 17.68 5.85
C GLU A 378 0.71 18.83 6.12
N GLU A 379 1.62 19.11 5.18
CA GLU A 379 2.66 20.15 5.25
C GLU A 379 2.18 21.57 4.90
N VAL A 380 0.87 21.86 4.92
CA VAL A 380 0.39 23.25 4.77
C VAL A 380 0.69 24.03 6.07
N VAL A 381 1.85 24.68 6.11
CA VAL A 381 2.38 25.34 7.33
C VAL A 381 1.93 26.80 7.41
N THR A 382 1.78 27.49 6.28
CA THR A 382 1.54 28.93 6.24
C THR A 382 0.08 29.30 5.95
N ASP A 383 -0.37 30.45 6.45
CA ASP A 383 -1.74 30.96 6.19
C ASP A 383 -2.00 31.21 4.70
N ASN A 384 -0.96 31.56 3.93
CA ASN A 384 -1.05 31.71 2.48
C ASN A 384 -1.28 30.38 1.77
N GLU A 385 -0.64 29.29 2.22
CA GLU A 385 -0.86 27.95 1.68
C GLU A 385 -2.27 27.45 1.99
N LYS A 386 -2.79 27.71 3.21
CA LYS A 386 -4.19 27.43 3.56
C LYS A 386 -5.18 28.18 2.67
N LEU A 387 -4.91 29.47 2.38
CA LEU A 387 -5.73 30.26 1.46
C LEU A 387 -5.67 29.69 0.03
N ALA A 388 -4.48 29.32 -0.44
CA ALA A 388 -4.28 28.72 -1.75
C ALA A 388 -5.01 27.38 -1.89
N GLU A 389 -4.97 26.53 -0.86
CA GLU A 389 -5.72 25.28 -0.80
C GLU A 389 -7.24 25.53 -0.89
N ARG A 390 -7.74 26.50 -0.14
CA ARG A 390 -9.17 26.86 -0.17
C ARG A 390 -9.61 27.38 -1.52
N ILE A 391 -8.78 28.18 -2.19
CA ILE A 391 -9.02 28.64 -3.57
C ILE A 391 -9.00 27.45 -4.55
N ALA A 392 -8.07 26.52 -4.37
CA ALA A 392 -7.97 25.31 -5.20
C ALA A 392 -9.22 24.42 -5.03
N GLU A 393 -9.75 24.26 -3.82
CA GLU A 393 -11.01 23.57 -3.56
C GLU A 393 -12.20 24.27 -4.23
N LEU A 394 -12.30 25.60 -4.13
CA LEU A 394 -13.36 26.36 -4.79
C LEU A 394 -13.34 26.18 -6.32
N ARG A 395 -12.15 26.09 -6.93
CA ARG A 395 -12.00 25.83 -8.38
C ARG A 395 -12.52 24.44 -8.80
N LYS A 396 -12.60 23.47 -7.88
CA LYS A 396 -13.14 22.13 -8.17
C LYS A 396 -14.67 22.10 -8.19
N LEU A 397 -15.35 23.07 -7.57
CA LEU A 397 -16.81 23.06 -7.42
C LEU A 397 -17.60 22.91 -8.73
N PRO A 398 -17.27 23.61 -9.85
CA PRO A 398 -17.99 23.44 -11.10
C PRO A 398 -17.90 22.00 -11.62
N VAL A 399 -16.71 21.40 -11.52
CA VAL A 399 -16.46 20.02 -11.92
C VAL A 399 -17.24 19.04 -11.07
N LEU A 400 -17.23 19.21 -9.74
CA LEU A 400 -17.99 18.38 -8.81
C LEU A 400 -19.50 18.47 -9.06
N ARG A 401 -20.02 19.65 -9.43
CA ARG A 401 -21.42 19.83 -9.85
C ARG A 401 -21.73 19.06 -11.13
N SER A 402 -20.87 19.13 -12.14
CA SER A 402 -21.03 18.37 -13.39
C SER A 402 -21.00 16.85 -13.18
N LEU A 403 -20.16 16.36 -12.27
CA LEU A 403 -20.12 14.94 -11.90
C LEU A 403 -21.41 14.52 -11.18
N ARG A 404 -21.96 15.38 -10.31
CA ARG A 404 -23.24 15.13 -9.64
C ARG A 404 -24.43 15.15 -10.61
N SER A 405 -24.49 16.12 -11.54
CA SER A 405 -25.55 16.19 -12.55
C SER A 405 -25.51 15.02 -13.53
N SER A 406 -24.34 14.39 -13.69
CA SER A 406 -24.21 13.13 -14.42
C SER A 406 -24.91 11.96 -13.71
N GLY A 407 -25.46 12.12 -12.50
CA GLY A 407 -26.22 11.11 -11.77
C GLY A 407 -25.37 10.16 -10.91
N ALA A 408 -24.13 10.55 -10.60
CA ALA A 408 -23.30 9.84 -9.64
C ALA A 408 -23.53 10.36 -8.22
N TYR A 409 -23.54 9.45 -7.25
CA TYR A 409 -23.58 9.79 -5.84
C TYR A 409 -22.18 10.21 -5.37
N LEU A 410 -21.91 11.52 -5.43
CA LEU A 410 -20.62 12.11 -5.09
C LEU A 410 -20.49 12.33 -3.56
N ILE A 411 -19.43 11.77 -2.98
CA ILE A 411 -19.01 11.97 -1.60
C ILE A 411 -17.60 12.56 -1.61
N THR A 412 -17.40 13.68 -0.93
CA THR A 412 -16.06 14.23 -0.70
C THR A 412 -15.60 13.84 0.69
N TRP A 413 -14.42 13.28 0.79
CA TRP A 413 -13.77 12.92 2.04
C TRP A 413 -12.48 13.70 2.20
N ASN A 414 -12.31 14.39 3.32
CA ASN A 414 -11.03 14.96 3.73
C ASN A 414 -10.47 14.12 4.88
N PRO A 415 -9.46 13.26 4.64
CA PRO A 415 -8.89 12.40 5.66
C PRO A 415 -8.21 13.15 6.82
N LEU A 416 -7.87 14.43 6.64
CA LEU A 416 -7.24 15.25 7.67
C LEU A 416 -8.25 15.81 8.68
N GLU A 417 -9.50 15.97 8.26
CA GLU A 417 -10.55 16.58 9.09
C GLU A 417 -11.55 15.56 9.62
N GLN A 418 -11.70 14.42 8.94
CA GLN A 418 -12.75 13.46 9.24
C GLN A 418 -12.28 12.01 9.05
N ASP A 419 -12.55 11.16 10.03
CA ASP A 419 -12.33 9.72 9.93
C ASP A 419 -13.26 9.08 8.90
N PHE A 420 -12.75 8.06 8.19
CA PHE A 420 -13.52 7.41 7.13
C PHE A 420 -14.78 6.72 7.68
N GLN A 421 -14.70 6.08 8.84
CA GLN A 421 -15.88 5.50 9.50
C GLN A 421 -17.00 6.53 9.74
N GLU A 422 -16.64 7.73 10.18
CA GLU A 422 -17.62 8.78 10.49
C GLU A 422 -18.24 9.36 9.21
N LEU A 423 -17.46 9.50 8.14
CA LEU A 423 -17.95 9.86 6.81
C LEU A 423 -18.98 8.84 6.31
N VAL A 424 -18.68 7.55 6.44
CA VAL A 424 -19.56 6.47 5.99
C VAL A 424 -20.89 6.48 6.76
N VAL A 425 -20.86 6.76 8.07
CA VAL A 425 -22.09 6.87 8.87
C VAL A 425 -22.90 8.11 8.49
N SER A 426 -22.25 9.26 8.34
CA SER A 426 -22.92 10.56 8.17
C SER A 426 -23.46 10.83 6.76
N ARG A 427 -22.71 10.44 5.72
CA ARG A 427 -23.00 10.80 4.32
C ARG A 427 -23.59 9.65 3.53
N LEU A 428 -22.94 8.48 3.55
CA LEU A 428 -23.45 7.30 2.85
C LEU A 428 -24.81 6.84 3.39
N GLY A 429 -25.17 7.20 4.63
CA GLY A 429 -26.46 6.90 5.24
C GLY A 429 -27.66 7.77 4.81
N ARG A 430 -27.47 8.85 4.05
CA ARG A 430 -28.55 9.79 3.66
C ARG A 430 -28.98 9.73 2.19
N GLY A 431 -28.31 8.93 1.34
CA GLY A 431 -28.54 8.90 -0.10
C GLY A 431 -29.75 8.07 -0.54
N GLY A 432 -30.96 8.64 -0.48
CA GLY A 432 -32.14 8.07 -1.13
C GLY A 432 -33.47 8.80 -0.96
N GLY A 433 -33.49 10.01 -0.37
CA GLY A 433 -34.74 10.73 -0.06
C GLY A 433 -34.98 12.01 -0.85
N ASP A 434 -33.95 12.81 -1.13
CA ASP A 434 -34.18 14.18 -1.59
C ASP A 434 -33.73 14.34 -3.05
N ALA A 435 -34.57 13.84 -3.93
CA ALA A 435 -34.67 14.30 -5.32
C ALA A 435 -36.13 14.73 -5.53
N ASN A 436 -36.45 15.92 -5.03
CA ASN A 436 -37.52 16.80 -5.50
C ASN A 436 -37.05 18.25 -5.34
#